data_AF-A0A516GR24-F1
#
_entry.id   AF-A0A516GR24-F1
#
_cell.length_a   1.000
_cell.length_b   1.000
_cell.length_c   1.000
_cell.angle_alpha   90.00
_cell.angle_beta   90.00
_cell.angle_gamma   90.00
#
_symmetry.space_group_name_H-M   'P 1'
#
loop_
_entity.id
_entity.type
_entity.pdbx_description
1 polymer ?
#
loop_
_entity_poly.entity_id
_entity_poly.type
_entity_poly.pdbx_seq_one_letter_code
_entity_poly.pdbx_strand_id
1 'polypeptide(L)'
;MNTRAQQLQAFDRLLTIMDELREQCPWDKKQTMESLRHLTIEETYELGDAILDNDLQEIKKELGDVLLHIVFYSKIGSETNTFDIADVCNGICEKLIDRHPHIYGDVKVENEEDVKRNWENLKLKEGNTSVLQGVPSSLPALVKASRIQDKVAGVGFDWEEPHQVWEKVEEELEELKVEIKNGNQQNMENEFGDVLFSLVNYARFLKINPENALERTNKKFKKRFEYLETQASILNKSLKDMTLQEMDVFWEEAKKL
;
A
#
# COMPACT_ATOMS: atom_id res chain seq x y z
N MET A 1 20.05 21.64 -4.11
CA MET A 1 19.14 20.84 -4.96
C MET A 1 19.62 20.93 -6.39
N ASN A 2 19.49 19.84 -7.17
CA ASN A 2 19.92 19.80 -8.57
C ASN A 2 19.01 20.66 -9.46
N THR A 3 19.56 21.24 -10.52
CA THR A 3 18.79 21.96 -11.55
C THR A 3 18.00 20.98 -12.43
N ARG A 4 17.00 21.47 -13.18
CA ARG A 4 16.25 20.63 -14.14
C ARG A 4 17.18 19.96 -15.17
N ALA A 5 18.18 20.70 -15.67
CA ALA A 5 19.15 20.15 -16.60
C ALA A 5 19.95 18.98 -15.98
N GLN A 6 20.40 19.14 -14.72
CA GLN A 6 21.09 18.07 -14.00
C GLN A 6 20.19 16.87 -13.71
N GLN A 7 18.90 17.10 -13.42
CA GLN A 7 17.92 16.02 -13.22
C GLN A 7 17.73 15.20 -14.50
N LEU A 8 17.59 15.87 -15.66
CA LEU A 8 17.46 15.20 -16.95
C LEU A 8 18.73 14.40 -17.31
N GLN A 9 19.91 14.98 -17.09
CA GLN A 9 21.19 14.26 -17.28
C GLN A 9 21.33 13.04 -16.36
N ALA A 10 20.86 13.13 -15.11
CA ALA A 10 20.87 11.99 -14.20
C ALA A 10 19.95 10.86 -14.67
N PHE A 11 18.78 11.21 -15.21
CA PHE A 11 17.85 10.22 -15.76
C PHE A 11 18.38 9.59 -17.05
N ASP A 12 18.91 10.40 -17.98
CA ASP A 12 19.58 9.94 -19.20
C ASP A 12 20.71 8.94 -18.91
N ARG A 13 21.54 9.24 -17.90
CA ARG A 13 22.57 8.32 -17.41
C ARG A 13 21.99 6.99 -16.92
N LEU A 14 20.86 6.99 -16.21
CA LEU A 14 20.20 5.75 -15.77
C LEU A 14 19.73 4.91 -16.97
N LEU A 15 19.16 5.55 -17.99
CA LEU A 15 18.74 4.85 -19.21
C LEU A 15 19.95 4.22 -19.92
N THR A 16 21.04 4.96 -20.04
CA THR A 16 22.30 4.46 -20.64
C THR A 16 22.84 3.24 -19.88
N ILE A 17 22.88 3.31 -18.54
CA ILE A 17 23.32 2.17 -17.72
C ILE A 17 22.41 0.96 -17.93
N MET A 18 21.09 1.15 -17.98
CA MET A 18 20.16 0.05 -18.22
C MET A 18 20.40 -0.61 -19.59
N ASP A 19 20.66 0.19 -20.63
CA ASP A 19 21.00 -0.33 -21.96
C ASP A 19 22.26 -1.20 -21.91
N GLU A 20 23.32 -0.71 -21.27
CA GLU A 20 24.58 -1.44 -21.11
C GLU A 20 24.39 -2.74 -20.32
N LEU A 21 23.61 -2.71 -19.23
CA LEU A 21 23.32 -3.90 -18.41
C LEU A 21 22.55 -4.96 -19.20
N ARG A 22 21.51 -4.56 -19.93
CA ARG A 22 20.72 -5.48 -20.77
C ARG A 22 21.53 -6.09 -21.92
N GLU A 23 22.54 -5.38 -22.40
CA GLU A 23 23.43 -5.90 -23.43
C GLU A 23 24.52 -6.83 -22.87
N GLN A 24 25.20 -6.40 -21.80
CA GLN A 24 26.47 -6.97 -21.35
C GLN A 24 26.34 -7.91 -20.15
N CYS A 25 25.35 -7.73 -19.27
CA CYS A 25 25.20 -8.53 -18.07
C CYS A 25 24.32 -9.78 -18.33
N PRO A 26 24.83 -11.01 -18.14
CA PRO A 26 24.07 -12.24 -18.39
C PRO A 26 22.82 -12.40 -17.51
N TRP A 27 22.82 -11.82 -16.30
CA TRP A 27 21.68 -11.86 -15.40
C TRP A 27 20.60 -10.88 -15.85
N ASP A 28 20.96 -9.61 -16.08
CA ASP A 28 20.01 -8.58 -16.50
C ASP A 28 19.38 -8.93 -17.84
N LYS A 29 20.16 -9.43 -18.79
CA LYS A 29 19.68 -9.87 -20.11
C LYS A 29 18.64 -10.99 -20.07
N LYS A 30 18.69 -11.86 -19.04
CA LYS A 30 17.74 -12.97 -18.88
C LYS A 30 16.43 -12.56 -18.21
N GLN A 31 16.35 -11.37 -17.62
CA GLN A 31 15.13 -10.92 -16.97
C GLN A 31 14.00 -10.69 -17.98
N THR A 32 12.79 -11.04 -17.57
CA THR A 32 11.52 -10.80 -18.28
C THR A 32 10.59 -9.97 -17.40
N MET A 33 9.44 -9.55 -17.95
CA MET A 33 8.46 -8.81 -17.15
C MET A 33 7.96 -9.63 -15.95
N GLU A 34 7.76 -10.93 -16.16
CA GLU A 34 7.28 -11.86 -15.16
C GLU A 34 8.34 -12.14 -14.09
N SER A 35 9.62 -12.30 -14.48
CA SER A 35 10.68 -12.58 -13.51
C SER A 35 10.91 -11.41 -12.58
N LEU A 36 10.78 -10.16 -13.05
CA LEU A 36 10.97 -8.97 -12.21
C LEU A 36 9.78 -8.66 -11.29
N ARG A 37 8.61 -9.26 -11.55
CA ARG A 37 7.36 -8.92 -10.83
C ARG A 37 7.47 -9.08 -9.31
N HIS A 38 8.08 -10.17 -8.83
CA HIS A 38 8.18 -10.43 -7.39
C HIS A 38 9.14 -9.44 -6.71
N LEU A 39 10.26 -9.11 -7.36
CA LEU A 39 11.20 -8.09 -6.89
C LEU A 39 10.51 -6.72 -6.82
N THR A 40 9.73 -6.35 -7.83
CA THR A 40 8.98 -5.08 -7.80
C THR A 40 8.02 -5.00 -6.62
N ILE A 41 7.41 -6.11 -6.22
CA ILE A 41 6.56 -6.14 -5.04
C ILE A 41 7.41 -5.90 -3.78
N GLU A 42 8.56 -6.56 -3.65
CA GLU A 42 9.49 -6.40 -2.54
C GLU A 42 9.89 -4.92 -2.35
N GLU A 43 10.41 -4.26 -3.39
CA GLU A 43 10.82 -2.84 -3.31
C GLU A 43 9.66 -1.90 -2.91
N THR A 44 8.42 -2.23 -3.31
CA THR A 44 7.27 -1.42 -2.90
C THR A 44 6.93 -1.56 -1.42
N TYR A 45 7.21 -2.71 -0.82
CA TYR A 45 7.09 -2.90 0.63
C TYR A 45 8.26 -2.26 1.37
N GLU A 46 9.50 -2.38 0.87
CA GLU A 46 10.67 -1.72 1.47
C GLU A 46 10.48 -0.19 1.47
N LEU A 47 10.01 0.39 0.35
CA LEU A 47 9.66 1.80 0.29
C LEU A 47 8.56 2.16 1.31
N GLY A 48 7.53 1.31 1.43
CA GLY A 48 6.46 1.49 2.41
C GLY A 48 6.98 1.52 3.85
N ASP A 49 7.89 0.60 4.18
CA ASP A 49 8.54 0.52 5.49
C ASP A 49 9.38 1.75 5.79
N ALA A 50 10.22 2.16 4.84
CA ALA A 50 11.04 3.35 4.98
C ALA A 50 10.20 4.62 5.21
N ILE A 51 9.06 4.75 4.53
CA ILE A 51 8.09 5.84 4.74
C ILE A 51 7.47 5.78 6.14
N LEU A 52 7.06 4.58 6.59
CA LEU A 52 6.46 4.41 7.92
C LEU A 52 7.43 4.77 9.04
N ASP A 53 8.71 4.45 8.85
CA ASP A 53 9.78 4.69 9.82
C ASP A 53 10.39 6.10 9.69
N ASN A 54 9.94 6.89 8.70
CA ASN A 54 10.44 8.23 8.38
C ASN A 54 11.96 8.26 8.13
N ASP A 55 12.50 7.18 7.54
CA ASP A 55 13.91 7.09 7.17
C ASP A 55 14.14 7.72 5.79
N LEU A 56 14.52 9.00 5.79
CA LEU A 56 14.72 9.74 4.54
C LEU A 56 15.87 9.20 3.67
N GLN A 57 16.85 8.49 4.25
CA GLN A 57 17.92 7.88 3.45
C GLN A 57 17.43 6.61 2.78
N GLU A 58 16.73 5.75 3.52
CA GLU A 58 16.17 4.53 2.96
C GLU A 58 15.08 4.85 1.94
N ILE A 59 14.18 5.82 2.21
CA ILE A 59 13.18 6.29 1.23
C ILE A 59 13.85 6.68 -0.09
N LYS A 60 14.99 7.39 -0.04
CA LYS A 60 15.71 7.80 -1.25
C LYS A 60 16.30 6.60 -2.00
N LYS A 61 16.77 5.58 -1.28
CA LYS A 61 17.29 4.32 -1.85
C LYS A 61 16.15 3.55 -2.53
N GLU A 62 15.07 3.29 -1.81
CA GLU A 62 13.93 2.52 -2.33
C GLU A 62 13.19 3.20 -3.48
N LEU A 63 13.12 4.53 -3.49
CA LEU A 63 12.63 5.27 -4.66
C LEU A 63 13.50 5.04 -5.90
N GLY A 64 14.81 4.82 -5.69
CA GLY A 64 15.75 4.44 -6.73
C GLY A 64 15.48 3.02 -7.25
N ASP A 65 15.22 2.07 -6.36
CA ASP A 65 14.99 0.66 -6.72
C ASP A 65 13.63 0.45 -7.41
N VAL A 66 12.59 1.19 -6.98
CA VAL A 66 11.32 1.26 -7.75
C VAL A 66 11.53 1.91 -9.12
N LEU A 67 12.31 2.99 -9.21
CA LEU A 67 12.61 3.64 -10.49
C LEU A 67 13.41 2.72 -11.41
N LEU A 68 14.35 1.94 -10.87
CA LEU A 68 15.10 0.91 -11.59
C LEU A 68 14.13 -0.05 -12.28
N HIS A 69 13.14 -0.59 -11.57
CA HIS A 69 12.15 -1.50 -12.14
C HIS A 69 11.31 -0.85 -13.24
N ILE A 70 10.87 0.40 -13.09
CA ILE A 70 10.13 1.14 -14.14
C ILE A 70 10.98 1.24 -15.42
N VAL A 71 12.26 1.62 -15.28
CA VAL A 71 13.19 1.73 -16.41
C VAL A 71 13.47 0.36 -17.02
N PHE A 72 13.63 -0.68 -16.20
CA PHE A 72 13.86 -2.06 -16.66
C PHE A 72 12.68 -2.57 -17.49
N TYR A 73 11.45 -2.42 -17.01
CA TYR A 73 10.24 -2.81 -17.75
C TYR A 73 10.12 -2.06 -19.07
N SER A 74 10.39 -0.75 -19.05
CA SER A 74 10.38 0.09 -20.25
C SER A 74 11.44 -0.34 -21.26
N LYS A 75 12.62 -0.76 -20.80
CA LYS A 75 13.67 -1.31 -21.65
C LYS A 75 13.24 -2.64 -22.27
N ILE A 76 12.69 -3.57 -21.50
CA ILE A 76 12.15 -4.84 -22.04
C ILE A 76 11.02 -4.57 -23.07
N GLY A 77 10.15 -3.60 -22.80
CA GLY A 77 9.12 -3.15 -23.74
C GLY A 77 9.72 -2.68 -25.07
N SER A 78 10.81 -1.91 -25.01
CA SER A 78 11.45 -1.35 -26.21
C SER A 78 12.10 -2.43 -27.08
N GLU A 79 12.62 -3.50 -26.49
CA GLU A 79 13.24 -4.62 -27.21
C GLU A 79 12.23 -5.40 -28.08
N THR A 80 10.94 -5.27 -27.77
CA THR A 80 9.83 -5.85 -28.55
C THR A 80 9.12 -4.83 -29.44
N ASN A 81 9.60 -3.58 -29.49
CA ASN A 81 8.95 -2.44 -30.15
C ASN A 81 7.49 -2.22 -29.70
N THR A 82 7.17 -2.53 -28.44
CA THR A 82 5.81 -2.37 -27.90
C THR A 82 5.60 -1.00 -27.28
N PHE A 83 6.53 -0.55 -26.43
CA PHE A 83 6.58 0.77 -25.81
C PHE A 83 7.96 1.01 -25.21
N ASP A 84 8.34 2.25 -24.94
CA ASP A 84 9.57 2.60 -24.23
C ASP A 84 9.33 3.55 -23.04
N ILE A 85 10.41 4.06 -22.43
CA ILE A 85 10.31 4.95 -21.27
C ILE A 85 9.67 6.29 -21.62
N ALA A 86 9.83 6.78 -22.86
CA ALA A 86 9.18 8.00 -23.31
C ALA A 86 7.67 7.79 -23.42
N ASP A 87 7.22 6.64 -23.94
CA ASP A 87 5.80 6.27 -23.98
C ASP A 87 5.19 6.20 -22.57
N VAL A 88 5.90 5.58 -21.62
CA VAL A 88 5.46 5.51 -20.21
C VAL A 88 5.34 6.91 -19.61
N CYS A 89 6.35 7.76 -19.79
CA CYS A 89 6.36 9.14 -19.28
C CYS A 89 5.26 10.00 -19.93
N ASN A 90 5.07 9.92 -21.25
CA ASN A 90 4.05 10.69 -21.95
C ASN A 90 2.65 10.24 -21.56
N GLY A 91 2.41 8.92 -21.47
CA GLY A 91 1.13 8.37 -21.05
C GLY A 91 0.71 8.82 -19.65
N ILE A 92 1.65 8.88 -18.68
CA ILE A 92 1.32 9.44 -17.35
C ILE A 92 1.15 10.96 -17.39
N CYS A 93 1.89 11.70 -18.23
CA CYS A 93 1.71 13.14 -18.37
C CYS A 93 0.33 13.49 -18.93
N GLU A 94 -0.09 12.89 -20.03
CA GLU A 94 -1.41 13.08 -20.63
C GLU A 94 -2.51 12.76 -19.63
N LYS A 95 -2.41 11.61 -18.97
CA LYS A 95 -3.34 11.18 -17.93
C LYS A 95 -3.43 12.17 -16.76
N LEU A 96 -2.31 12.75 -16.33
CA LEU A 96 -2.31 13.76 -15.27
C LEU A 96 -2.91 15.08 -15.74
N ILE A 97 -2.65 15.51 -16.97
CA ILE A 97 -3.27 16.71 -17.55
C ILE A 97 -4.79 16.55 -17.60
N ASP A 98 -5.27 15.45 -18.17
CA ASP A 98 -6.70 15.16 -18.31
C ASP A 98 -7.41 15.05 -16.96
N ARG A 99 -6.73 14.52 -15.94
CA ARG A 99 -7.27 14.34 -14.58
C ARG A 99 -7.23 15.60 -13.73
N HIS A 100 -6.56 16.66 -14.18
CA HIS A 100 -6.50 17.95 -13.49
C HIS A 100 -7.05 19.08 -14.39
N PRO A 101 -8.32 19.02 -14.81
CA PRO A 101 -8.92 20.06 -15.65
C PRO A 101 -9.09 21.39 -14.91
N HIS A 102 -8.86 21.42 -13.60
CA HIS A 102 -8.82 22.62 -12.79
C HIS A 102 -7.45 23.32 -12.79
N ILE A 103 -6.41 22.64 -13.25
CA ILE A 103 -5.08 23.21 -13.47
C ILE A 103 -4.88 23.52 -14.95
N TYR A 104 -5.29 22.58 -15.83
CA TYR A 104 -4.99 22.62 -17.26
C TYR A 104 -6.20 22.94 -18.15
N GLY A 105 -7.37 23.22 -17.57
CA GLY A 105 -8.60 23.55 -18.29
C GLY A 105 -9.44 24.59 -17.56
N ASP A 106 -10.76 24.55 -17.76
CA ASP A 106 -11.69 25.59 -17.29
C ASP A 106 -12.51 25.19 -16.05
N VAL A 107 -12.28 23.99 -15.48
CA VAL A 107 -13.06 23.51 -14.34
C VAL A 107 -12.66 24.26 -13.08
N LYS A 108 -13.60 24.87 -12.38
CA LYS A 108 -13.35 25.49 -11.06
C LYS A 108 -13.68 24.48 -9.96
N VAL A 109 -12.81 24.42 -8.97
CA VAL A 109 -12.95 23.62 -7.74
C VAL A 109 -12.72 24.55 -6.55
N GLU A 110 -13.49 24.40 -5.48
CA GLU A 110 -13.38 25.27 -4.31
C GLU A 110 -12.56 24.61 -3.19
N ASN A 111 -12.53 23.28 -3.15
CA ASN A 111 -11.86 22.51 -2.09
C ASN A 111 -11.34 21.14 -2.59
N GLU A 112 -10.67 20.41 -1.70
CA GLU A 112 -10.12 19.08 -1.96
C GLU A 112 -11.20 18.05 -2.33
N GLU A 113 -12.41 18.16 -1.75
CA GLU A 113 -13.51 17.24 -1.99
C GLU A 113 -14.04 17.38 -3.43
N ASP A 114 -14.14 18.61 -3.94
CA ASP A 114 -14.50 18.88 -5.33
C ASP A 114 -13.48 18.27 -6.30
N VAL A 115 -12.17 18.36 -5.98
CA VAL A 115 -11.10 17.74 -6.77
C VAL A 115 -11.25 16.22 -6.78
N LYS A 116 -11.45 15.59 -5.62
CA LYS A 116 -11.65 14.13 -5.50
C LYS A 116 -12.87 13.65 -6.27
N ARG A 117 -14.01 14.33 -6.14
CA ARG A 117 -15.24 13.99 -6.86
C ARG A 117 -15.06 14.08 -8.37
N ASN A 118 -14.41 15.15 -8.85
CA ASN A 118 -14.11 15.31 -10.28
C ASN A 118 -13.17 14.21 -10.77
N TRP A 119 -12.18 13.83 -9.97
CA TRP A 119 -11.22 12.79 -10.31
C TRP A 119 -11.87 11.41 -10.47
N GLU A 120 -12.75 11.00 -9.55
CA GLU A 120 -13.47 9.73 -9.66
C GLU A 120 -14.46 9.73 -10.83
N ASN A 121 -15.15 10.86 -11.08
CA ASN A 121 -16.05 11.00 -12.22
C ASN A 121 -15.32 10.87 -13.58
N LEU A 122 -14.10 11.38 -13.70
CA LEU A 122 -13.29 11.24 -14.92
C LEU A 122 -12.89 9.78 -15.17
N LYS A 123 -12.57 9.00 -14.12
CA LYS A 123 -12.24 7.58 -14.25
C LYS A 123 -13.42 6.71 -14.71
N LEU A 124 -14.65 7.09 -14.38
CA LEU A 124 -15.85 6.39 -14.87
C LEU A 124 -16.06 6.58 -16.38
N LYS A 125 -15.60 7.71 -16.94
CA LYS A 125 -15.68 7.99 -18.39
C LYS A 125 -14.67 7.20 -19.22
N GLU A 126 -13.60 6.67 -18.63
CA GLU A 126 -12.56 5.85 -19.27
C GLU A 126 -13.02 4.40 -19.60
N GLY A 127 -14.34 4.15 -19.70
CA GLY A 127 -14.88 2.84 -20.11
C GLY A 127 -15.02 1.80 -19.00
N ASN A 128 -14.94 2.22 -17.72
CA ASN A 128 -15.25 1.33 -16.60
C ASN A 128 -16.77 1.10 -16.53
N THR A 129 -17.20 -0.15 -16.64
CA THR A 129 -18.62 -0.55 -16.53
C THR A 129 -19.09 -0.64 -15.08
N SER A 130 -18.17 -0.63 -14.12
CA SER A 130 -18.45 -0.68 -12.68
C SER A 130 -17.51 0.24 -11.89
N VAL A 131 -18.04 0.87 -10.83
CA VAL A 131 -17.29 1.69 -9.86
C VAL A 131 -16.10 0.91 -9.28
N LEU A 132 -16.28 -0.40 -9.06
CA LEU A 132 -15.26 -1.27 -8.46
C LEU A 132 -14.27 -1.88 -9.46
N GLN A 133 -14.48 -1.74 -10.77
CA GLN A 133 -13.64 -2.37 -11.80
C GLN A 133 -12.15 -2.01 -11.67
N GLY A 134 -11.84 -0.80 -11.22
CA GLY A 134 -10.46 -0.38 -10.97
C GLY A 134 -9.84 -0.81 -9.62
N VAL A 135 -10.41 -1.79 -8.90
CA VAL A 135 -9.78 -2.40 -7.70
C VAL A 135 -9.05 -3.67 -8.15
N PRO A 136 -7.70 -3.70 -8.14
CA PRO A 136 -6.97 -4.90 -8.56
C PRO A 136 -7.31 -6.12 -7.69
N SER A 137 -7.52 -7.26 -8.33
CA SER A 137 -7.81 -8.53 -7.65
C SER A 137 -6.66 -8.99 -6.76
N SER A 138 -5.42 -8.62 -7.10
CA SER A 138 -4.19 -8.99 -6.39
C SER A 138 -3.92 -8.20 -5.12
N LEU A 139 -4.70 -7.16 -4.80
CA LEU A 139 -4.49 -6.40 -3.57
C LEU A 139 -4.70 -7.27 -2.33
N PRO A 140 -3.87 -7.11 -1.27
CA PRO A 140 -4.15 -7.67 0.04
C PRO A 140 -5.53 -7.27 0.54
N ALA A 141 -6.19 -8.13 1.31
CA ALA A 141 -7.59 -7.95 1.70
C ALA A 141 -7.87 -6.62 2.41
N LEU A 142 -6.97 -6.18 3.31
CA LEU A 142 -7.12 -4.95 4.08
C LEU A 142 -7.05 -3.69 3.20
N VAL A 143 -6.02 -3.61 2.35
CA VAL A 143 -5.88 -2.56 1.32
C VAL A 143 -7.06 -2.58 0.36
N LYS A 144 -7.47 -3.77 -0.09
CA LYS A 144 -8.61 -3.95 -0.99
C LYS A 144 -9.91 -3.43 -0.39
N ALA A 145 -10.19 -3.74 0.88
CA ALA A 145 -11.38 -3.25 1.59
C ALA A 145 -11.39 -1.72 1.67
N SER A 146 -10.26 -1.10 2.03
CA SER A 146 -10.14 0.37 2.04
C SER A 146 -10.37 0.97 0.65
N ARG A 147 -9.82 0.37 -0.41
CA ARG A 147 -10.01 0.84 -1.79
C ARG A 147 -11.44 0.68 -2.31
N ILE A 148 -12.13 -0.39 -1.91
CA ILE A 148 -13.56 -0.59 -2.23
C ILE A 148 -14.37 0.54 -1.60
N GLN A 149 -14.15 0.80 -0.31
CA GLN A 149 -14.89 1.81 0.46
C GLN A 149 -14.62 3.24 -0.06
N ASP A 150 -13.36 3.59 -0.36
CA ASP A 150 -13.02 4.88 -0.96
C ASP A 150 -13.77 5.13 -2.28
N LYS A 151 -13.91 4.08 -3.10
CA LYS A 151 -14.56 4.19 -4.42
C LYS A 151 -16.07 4.34 -4.32
N VAL A 152 -16.73 3.57 -3.44
CA VAL A 152 -18.18 3.70 -3.26
C VAL A 152 -18.52 5.03 -2.59
N ALA A 153 -17.69 5.50 -1.66
CA ALA A 153 -17.80 6.84 -1.09
C ALA A 153 -17.65 7.94 -2.15
N GLY A 154 -16.71 7.79 -3.08
CA GLY A 154 -16.49 8.75 -4.18
C GLY A 154 -17.68 8.96 -5.11
N VAL A 155 -18.63 8.03 -5.15
CA VAL A 155 -19.90 8.15 -5.91
C VAL A 155 -21.10 8.48 -5.01
N GLY A 156 -20.87 8.81 -3.74
CA GLY A 156 -21.90 9.20 -2.78
C GLY A 156 -22.54 8.05 -2.01
N PHE A 157 -22.01 6.82 -2.11
CA PHE A 157 -22.41 5.72 -1.24
C PHE A 157 -21.55 5.75 0.03
N ASP A 158 -21.91 6.62 0.96
CA ASP A 158 -21.19 6.84 2.22
C ASP A 158 -22.14 7.21 3.37
N TRP A 159 -21.63 7.11 4.59
CA TRP A 159 -22.32 7.57 5.80
C TRP A 159 -22.15 9.08 5.99
N GLU A 160 -23.13 9.71 6.63
CA GLU A 160 -23.08 11.16 6.88
C GLU A 160 -22.21 11.49 8.09
N GLU A 161 -22.26 10.63 9.12
CA GLU A 161 -21.65 10.91 10.42
C GLU A 161 -20.83 9.72 10.96
N PRO A 162 -19.67 9.95 11.61
CA PRO A 162 -18.81 8.88 12.13
C PRO A 162 -19.49 7.91 13.12
N HIS A 163 -20.49 8.38 13.89
CA HIS A 163 -21.17 7.54 14.88
C HIS A 163 -21.96 6.40 14.23
N GLN A 164 -22.54 6.62 13.04
CA GLN A 164 -23.29 5.60 12.31
C GLN A 164 -22.39 4.42 11.90
N VAL A 165 -21.12 4.72 11.62
CA VAL A 165 -20.13 3.69 11.28
C VAL A 165 -19.75 2.87 12.50
N TRP A 166 -19.66 3.48 13.68
CA TRP A 166 -19.42 2.76 14.92
C TRP A 166 -20.60 1.86 15.30
N GLU A 167 -21.84 2.34 15.13
CA GLU A 167 -23.04 1.51 15.31
C GLU A 167 -22.99 0.27 14.42
N LYS A 168 -22.53 0.40 13.17
CA LYS A 168 -22.33 -0.75 12.28
C LYS A 168 -21.25 -1.70 12.80
N VAL A 169 -20.13 -1.20 13.34
CA VAL A 169 -19.11 -2.07 13.98
C VAL A 169 -19.71 -2.85 15.15
N GLU A 170 -20.55 -2.22 15.98
CA GLU A 170 -21.23 -2.89 17.09
C GLU A 170 -22.22 -3.95 16.59
N GLU A 171 -22.97 -3.68 15.52
CA GLU A 171 -23.86 -4.63 14.85
C GLU A 171 -23.10 -5.88 14.39
N GLU A 172 -22.03 -5.74 13.60
CA GLU A 172 -21.23 -6.87 13.10
C GLU A 172 -20.62 -7.70 14.26
N LEU A 173 -20.24 -7.04 15.36
CA LEU A 173 -19.74 -7.71 16.55
C LEU A 173 -20.82 -8.55 17.26
N GLU A 174 -22.06 -8.10 17.27
CA GLU A 174 -23.18 -8.87 17.82
C GLU A 174 -23.56 -10.04 16.90
N GLU A 175 -23.55 -9.86 15.59
CA GLU A 175 -23.78 -10.93 14.60
C GLU A 175 -22.72 -12.04 14.74
N LEU A 176 -21.43 -11.67 14.82
CA LEU A 176 -20.35 -12.61 15.11
C LEU A 176 -20.57 -13.37 16.43
N LYS A 177 -21.01 -12.69 17.50
CA LYS A 177 -21.29 -13.35 18.79
C LYS A 177 -22.43 -14.36 18.70
N VAL A 178 -23.45 -14.09 17.89
CA VAL A 178 -24.55 -15.03 17.65
C VAL A 178 -24.02 -16.28 16.95
N GLU A 179 -23.23 -16.12 15.90
CA GLU A 179 -22.71 -17.26 15.13
C GLU A 179 -21.68 -18.09 15.91
N ILE A 180 -20.89 -17.47 16.80
CA ILE A 180 -20.04 -18.19 17.75
C ILE A 180 -20.86 -19.11 18.67
N LYS A 181 -22.03 -18.64 19.14
CA LYS A 181 -22.92 -19.48 19.98
C LYS A 181 -23.57 -20.61 19.18
N ASN A 182 -23.88 -20.35 17.90
CA ASN A 182 -24.45 -21.33 16.99
C ASN A 182 -23.42 -22.40 16.54
N GLY A 183 -22.12 -22.10 16.65
CA GLY A 183 -21.03 -23.03 16.34
C GLY A 183 -20.87 -23.31 14.84
N ASN A 184 -21.41 -22.45 13.97
CA ASN A 184 -21.27 -22.58 12.52
C ASN A 184 -19.99 -21.89 12.04
N GLN A 185 -18.95 -22.68 11.75
CA GLN A 185 -17.65 -22.17 11.31
C GLN A 185 -17.71 -21.25 10.08
N GLN A 186 -18.55 -21.58 9.10
CA GLN A 186 -18.64 -20.79 7.87
C GLN A 186 -19.25 -19.41 8.14
N ASN A 187 -20.30 -19.38 8.94
CA ASN A 187 -20.95 -18.11 9.29
C ASN A 187 -20.02 -17.28 10.18
N MET A 188 -19.35 -17.88 11.17
CA MET A 188 -18.35 -17.17 11.98
C MET A 188 -17.26 -16.51 11.13
N GLU A 189 -16.78 -17.18 10.08
CA GLU A 189 -15.79 -16.61 9.17
C GLU A 189 -16.34 -15.42 8.36
N ASN A 190 -17.60 -15.52 7.90
CA ASN A 190 -18.29 -14.42 7.21
C ASN A 190 -18.43 -13.19 8.13
N GLU A 191 -19.04 -13.37 9.31
CA GLU A 191 -19.26 -12.28 10.27
C GLU A 191 -17.94 -11.66 10.74
N PHE A 192 -16.90 -12.48 10.93
CA PHE A 192 -15.57 -11.96 11.27
C PHE A 192 -15.00 -11.09 10.13
N GLY A 193 -15.24 -11.47 8.88
CA GLY A 193 -14.92 -10.66 7.71
C GLY A 193 -15.64 -9.31 7.72
N ASP A 194 -16.93 -9.29 8.07
CA ASP A 194 -17.74 -8.08 8.13
C ASP A 194 -17.34 -7.16 9.30
N VAL A 195 -16.92 -7.73 10.45
CA VAL A 195 -16.26 -6.98 11.53
C VAL A 195 -14.97 -6.30 11.02
N LEU A 196 -14.12 -7.01 10.29
CA LEU A 196 -12.90 -6.40 9.73
C LEU A 196 -13.25 -5.31 8.70
N PHE A 197 -14.25 -5.54 7.86
CA PHE A 197 -14.68 -4.58 6.84
C PHE A 197 -15.27 -3.31 7.47
N SER A 198 -16.10 -3.44 8.51
CA SER A 198 -16.67 -2.31 9.25
C SER A 198 -15.60 -1.54 10.02
N LEU A 199 -14.61 -2.20 10.63
CA LEU A 199 -13.46 -1.55 11.26
C LEU A 199 -12.61 -0.76 10.26
N VAL A 200 -12.41 -1.27 9.04
CA VAL A 200 -11.74 -0.54 7.96
C VAL A 200 -12.52 0.73 7.59
N ASN A 201 -13.85 0.65 7.55
CA ASN A 201 -14.69 1.81 7.28
C ASN A 201 -14.61 2.83 8.41
N TYR A 202 -14.63 2.37 9.66
CA TYR A 202 -14.47 3.25 10.80
C TYR A 202 -13.11 3.94 10.80
N ALA A 203 -12.03 3.22 10.49
CA ALA A 203 -10.70 3.80 10.34
C ALA A 203 -10.68 4.92 9.28
N ARG A 204 -11.36 4.74 8.15
CA ARG A 204 -11.49 5.77 7.10
C ARG A 204 -12.14 7.07 7.62
N PHE A 205 -13.22 6.97 8.39
CA PHE A 205 -13.87 8.12 9.03
C PHE A 205 -12.99 8.82 10.07
N LEU A 206 -12.16 8.04 10.78
CA LEU A 206 -11.13 8.57 11.68
C LEU A 206 -9.90 9.12 10.95
N LYS A 207 -9.87 9.08 9.61
CA LYS A 207 -8.73 9.46 8.76
C LYS A 207 -7.47 8.64 9.07
N ILE A 208 -7.67 7.38 9.44
CA ILE A 208 -6.62 6.40 9.73
C ILE A 208 -6.51 5.47 8.53
N ASN A 209 -5.28 5.27 8.04
CA ASN A 209 -5.00 4.20 7.09
C ASN A 209 -4.86 2.88 7.86
N PRO A 210 -5.76 1.89 7.66
CA PRO A 210 -5.79 0.67 8.46
C PRO A 210 -4.58 -0.23 8.23
N GLU A 211 -4.04 -0.27 6.99
CA GLU A 211 -2.83 -1.03 6.66
C GLU A 211 -1.64 -0.49 7.47
N ASN A 212 -1.40 0.82 7.42
CA ASN A 212 -0.33 1.47 8.16
C ASN A 212 -0.49 1.30 9.68
N ALA A 213 -1.73 1.37 10.19
CA ALA A 213 -2.01 1.20 11.61
C ALA A 213 -1.71 -0.23 12.10
N LEU A 214 -2.08 -1.23 11.30
CA LEU A 214 -1.80 -2.62 11.60
C LEU A 214 -0.29 -2.90 11.49
N GLU A 215 0.38 -2.39 10.47
CA GLU A 215 1.82 -2.63 10.29
C GLU A 215 2.65 -2.02 11.42
N ARG A 216 2.32 -0.80 11.87
CA ARG A 216 2.93 -0.22 13.08
C ARG A 216 2.70 -1.07 14.33
N THR A 217 1.58 -1.77 14.39
CA THR A 217 1.29 -2.70 15.49
C THR A 217 2.12 -3.96 15.38
N ASN A 218 2.30 -4.51 14.17
CA ASN A 218 3.19 -5.63 13.89
C ASN A 218 4.65 -5.31 14.26
N LYS A 219 5.20 -4.19 13.77
CA LYS A 219 6.56 -3.74 14.11
C LYS A 219 6.78 -3.59 15.62
N LYS A 220 5.81 -2.98 16.31
CA LYS A 220 5.84 -2.82 17.77
C LYS A 220 5.79 -4.17 18.49
N PHE A 221 4.96 -5.11 18.04
CA PHE A 221 4.92 -6.46 18.60
C PHE A 221 6.26 -7.17 18.40
N LYS A 222 6.80 -7.15 17.17
CA LYS A 222 8.09 -7.73 16.82
C LYS A 222 9.22 -7.19 17.69
N LYS A 223 9.39 -5.87 17.77
CA LYS A 223 10.41 -5.22 18.62
C LYS A 223 10.32 -5.69 20.08
N ARG A 224 9.10 -5.80 20.62
CA ARG A 224 8.89 -6.24 22.01
C ARG A 224 9.23 -7.70 22.21
N PHE A 225 8.85 -8.54 21.25
CA PHE A 225 9.17 -9.96 21.30
C PHE A 225 10.68 -10.20 21.18
N GLU A 226 11.36 -9.55 20.24
CA GLU A 226 12.84 -9.64 20.08
C GLU A 226 13.60 -9.18 21.34
N TYR A 227 13.10 -8.15 22.03
CA TYR A 227 13.65 -7.76 23.33
C TYR A 227 13.52 -8.89 24.36
N LEU A 228 12.33 -9.51 24.43
CA LEU A 228 12.07 -10.65 25.32
C LEU A 228 13.01 -11.83 25.00
N GLU A 229 13.21 -12.15 23.71
CA GLU A 229 14.17 -13.18 23.28
C GLU A 229 15.60 -12.86 23.73
N THR A 230 15.99 -11.60 23.61
CA THR A 230 17.31 -11.12 24.05
C THR A 230 17.47 -11.28 25.57
N GLN A 231 16.47 -10.90 26.36
CA GLN A 231 16.52 -11.05 27.82
C GLN A 231 16.53 -12.52 28.25
N ALA A 232 15.73 -13.37 27.62
CA ALA A 232 15.72 -14.81 27.88
C ALA A 232 17.10 -15.43 27.58
N SER A 233 17.72 -15.03 26.46
CA SER A 233 19.06 -15.47 26.09
C SER A 233 20.13 -15.06 27.11
N ILE A 234 20.09 -13.81 27.59
CA ILE A 234 21.01 -13.31 28.65
C ILE A 234 20.88 -14.17 29.93
N LEU A 235 19.66 -14.61 30.26
CA LEU A 235 19.39 -15.46 31.41
C LEU A 235 19.67 -16.95 31.18
N ASN A 236 20.18 -17.33 30.00
CA ASN A 236 20.36 -18.72 29.57
C ASN A 236 19.08 -19.56 29.73
N LYS A 237 17.91 -18.94 29.55
CA LYS A 237 16.61 -19.62 29.56
C LYS A 237 16.06 -19.73 28.15
N SER A 238 15.44 -20.86 27.84
CA SER A 238 14.60 -21.00 26.65
C SER A 238 13.24 -20.35 26.91
N LEU A 239 12.67 -19.69 25.90
CA LEU A 239 11.30 -19.14 25.96
C LEU A 239 10.28 -20.23 26.31
N LYS A 240 10.48 -21.46 25.83
CA LYS A 240 9.56 -22.58 26.10
C LYS A 240 9.51 -22.96 27.57
N ASP A 241 10.58 -22.66 28.32
CA ASP A 241 10.71 -23.00 29.73
C ASP A 241 10.29 -21.84 30.65
N MET A 242 9.89 -20.71 30.05
CA MET A 242 9.39 -19.55 30.78
C MET A 242 7.88 -19.60 30.92
N THR A 243 7.39 -19.19 32.09
CA THR A 243 5.97 -18.95 32.33
C THR A 243 5.52 -17.65 31.65
N LEU A 244 4.22 -17.52 31.37
CA LEU A 244 3.65 -16.27 30.87
C LEU A 244 3.93 -15.09 31.82
N GLN A 245 3.94 -15.33 33.13
CA GLN A 245 4.26 -14.31 34.12
C GLN A 245 5.72 -13.84 34.01
N GLU A 246 6.67 -14.75 33.78
CA GLU A 246 8.08 -14.38 33.55
C GLU A 246 8.27 -13.62 32.23
N MET A 247 7.55 -14.03 31.17
CA MET A 247 7.54 -13.33 29.88
C MET A 247 6.95 -11.92 30.00
N ASP A 248 5.88 -11.76 30.79
CA ASP A 248 5.18 -10.48 30.95
C ASP A 248 6.07 -9.42 31.60
N VAL A 249 7.00 -9.81 32.49
CA VAL A 249 7.99 -8.87 33.05
C VAL A 249 8.81 -8.21 31.95
N PHE A 250 9.40 -9.01 31.04
CA PHE A 250 10.18 -8.46 29.92
C PHE A 250 9.31 -7.76 28.89
N TRP A 251 8.06 -8.19 28.72
CA TRP A 251 7.10 -7.52 27.84
C TRP A 251 6.76 -6.10 28.33
N GLU A 252 6.51 -5.93 29.63
CA GLU A 252 6.26 -4.63 30.26
C GLU A 252 7.50 -3.73 30.26
N GLU A 253 8.71 -4.30 30.35
CA GLU A 253 9.95 -3.57 30.13
C GLU A 253 10.05 -3.08 28.67
N ALA A 254 9.78 -3.96 27.69
CA ALA A 254 9.85 -3.62 26.28
C ALA A 254 8.85 -2.54 25.87
N LYS A 255 7.72 -2.39 26.58
CA LYS A 255 6.76 -1.29 26.36
C LYS A 255 7.33 0.09 26.65
N LYS A 256 8.41 0.18 27.45
CA LYS A 256 9.05 1.44 27.87
C LYS A 256 10.21 1.87 26.96
N LEU A 257 10.57 1.08 25.95
CA LEU A 257 11.64 1.31 24.96
C LEU A 257 11.15 1.92 23.66
#